data_AF-A0A971YKV3-F1
#
_entry.id   AF-A0A971YKV3-F1
#
_cell.length_a   1.000
_cell.length_b   1.000
_cell.length_c   1.000
_cell.angle_alpha   90.00
_cell.angle_beta   90.00
_cell.angle_gamma   90.00
#
_symmetry.space_group_name_H-M   'P 1'
#
loop_
_entity.id
_entity.type
_entity.pdbx_description
1 polymer ?
#
loop_
_entity_poly.entity_id
_entity_poly.type
_entity_poly.pdbx_seq_one_letter_code
_entity_poly.pdbx_strand_id
1 'polypeptide(L)'
;MKTHNRKGKIIMIFAIIAAVLGAVVIIGLIADGPGRREIMELTFSDVDFNNLKNGTYVGEYKGTKSHLRDVMVEITVSGGEVKDVRILKGAVDGNGKPVKMKGQYIDEFLKNAIQSETLDVDVISGATVTSKSHLKALEDALMKAQP
;
A
#
# COMPACT_ATOMS: atom_id res chain seq x y z
N MET A 1 -6.12 -26.34 -55.36
CA MET A 1 -7.34 -25.92 -54.61
C MET A 1 -7.60 -26.91 -53.47
N LYS A 2 -7.27 -26.55 -52.22
CA LYS A 2 -8.06 -26.82 -51.01
C LYS A 2 -7.26 -26.49 -49.76
N THR A 3 -7.62 -25.32 -49.23
CA THR A 3 -7.34 -24.78 -47.92
C THR A 3 -7.88 -25.71 -46.82
N HIS A 4 -6.99 -26.36 -46.07
CA HIS A 4 -7.36 -26.89 -44.76
C HIS A 4 -6.14 -26.89 -43.84
N ASN A 5 -6.35 -26.69 -42.53
CA ASN A 5 -5.35 -26.57 -41.46
C ASN A 5 -4.85 -25.14 -41.14
N ARG A 6 -5.28 -24.09 -41.85
CA ARG A 6 -5.05 -22.70 -41.39
C ARG A 6 -5.83 -22.41 -40.10
N LYS A 7 -7.08 -22.88 -40.01
CA LYS A 7 -7.93 -22.72 -38.82
C LYS A 7 -7.33 -23.40 -37.58
N GLY A 8 -6.84 -24.64 -37.71
CA GLY A 8 -6.19 -25.36 -36.60
C GLY A 8 -4.88 -24.73 -36.13
N LYS A 9 -4.02 -24.25 -37.06
CA LYS A 9 -2.79 -23.53 -36.69
C LYS A 9 -3.10 -22.20 -35.98
N ILE A 10 -4.13 -21.47 -36.42
CA ILE A 10 -4.57 -20.24 -35.77
C ILE A 10 -5.09 -20.53 -34.36
N ILE A 11 -5.97 -21.54 -34.18
CA ILE A 11 -6.49 -21.94 -32.86
C ILE A 11 -5.34 -22.36 -31.92
N MET A 12 -4.35 -23.09 -32.42
CA MET A 12 -3.17 -23.48 -31.66
C MET A 12 -2.29 -22.29 -31.26
N ILE A 13 -2.08 -21.32 -32.14
CA ILE A 13 -1.34 -20.08 -31.83
C ILE A 13 -2.09 -19.27 -30.77
N PHE A 14 -3.42 -19.13 -30.89
CA PHE A 14 -4.24 -18.46 -29.88
C PHE A 14 -4.21 -19.18 -28.52
N ALA A 15 -4.22 -20.51 -28.50
CA ALA A 15 -4.12 -21.30 -27.26
C ALA A 15 -2.76 -21.12 -26.57
N ILE A 16 -1.66 -21.05 -27.35
CA ILE A 16 -0.32 -20.78 -26.81
C ILE A 16 -0.24 -19.37 -26.24
N ILE A 17 -0.75 -18.35 -26.94
CA ILE A 17 -0.77 -16.97 -26.45
C ILE A 17 -1.61 -16.87 -25.17
N ALA A 18 -2.78 -17.51 -25.11
CA ALA A 18 -3.62 -17.54 -23.91
C ALA A 18 -2.93 -18.24 -22.74
N ALA A 19 -2.19 -19.33 -22.99
CA ALA A 19 -1.42 -20.04 -21.97
C ALA A 19 -0.25 -19.19 -21.44
N VAL A 20 0.47 -18.49 -22.32
CA VAL A 20 1.56 -17.58 -21.94
C VAL A 20 1.02 -16.40 -21.13
N LEU A 21 -0.07 -15.77 -21.57
CA LEU A 21 -0.73 -14.70 -20.82
C LEU A 21 -1.24 -15.19 -19.45
N GLY A 22 -1.87 -16.36 -19.41
CA GLY A 22 -2.30 -16.99 -18.16
C GLY A 22 -1.14 -17.26 -17.20
N ALA A 23 -0.03 -17.78 -17.71
CA ALA A 23 1.17 -18.02 -16.91
C ALA A 23 1.78 -16.72 -16.35
N VAL A 24 1.84 -15.65 -17.15
CA VAL A 24 2.32 -14.33 -16.68
C VAL A 24 1.44 -13.78 -15.56
N VAL A 25 0.12 -13.89 -15.68
CA VAL A 25 -0.82 -13.47 -14.62
C VAL A 25 -0.62 -14.31 -13.35
N ILE A 26 -0.49 -15.64 -13.49
CA ILE A 26 -0.29 -16.54 -12.34
C ILE A 26 1.05 -16.28 -11.66
N ILE A 27 2.14 -16.09 -12.41
CA ILE A 27 3.47 -15.76 -11.87
C ILE A 27 3.42 -14.43 -11.10
N GLY A 28 2.74 -13.41 -11.62
CA GLY A 28 2.53 -12.14 -10.91
C GLY A 28 1.80 -12.31 -9.58
N LEU A 29 0.75 -13.15 -9.53
CA LEU A 29 0.01 -13.43 -8.30
C LEU A 29 0.84 -14.22 -7.27
N ILE A 30 1.70 -15.14 -7.72
CA ILE A 30 2.56 -15.93 -6.83
C ILE A 30 3.71 -15.08 -6.27
N ALA A 31 4.32 -14.21 -7.10
CA ALA A 31 5.41 -13.33 -6.68
C ALA A 31 4.97 -12.29 -5.63
N ASP A 32 3.71 -11.85 -5.66
CA ASP A 32 3.13 -10.95 -4.66
C ASP A 32 2.71 -11.63 -3.35
N GLY A 33 2.54 -12.96 -3.37
CA GLY A 33 2.12 -13.76 -2.23
C GLY A 33 2.97 -13.57 -0.95
N PRO A 34 4.31 -13.73 -1.00
CA PRO A 34 5.14 -13.67 0.19
C PRO A 34 5.14 -12.29 0.87
N GLY A 35 5.09 -11.19 0.12
CA GLY A 35 5.06 -9.83 0.68
C GLY A 35 3.76 -9.49 1.42
N ARG A 36 2.62 -10.08 1.01
CA ARG A 36 1.34 -9.86 1.70
C ARG A 36 1.30 -10.47 3.11
N ARG A 37 1.96 -11.60 3.32
CA ARG A 37 1.99 -12.28 4.63
C ARG A 37 2.76 -11.48 5.67
N GLU A 38 3.89 -10.91 5.26
CA GLU A 38 4.68 -10.01 6.09
C GLU A 38 3.84 -8.82 6.58
N ILE A 39 3.10 -8.18 5.67
CA ILE A 39 2.25 -7.03 6.03
C ILE A 39 1.10 -7.44 6.97
N MET A 40 0.58 -8.66 6.86
CA MET A 40 -0.48 -9.17 7.73
C MET A 40 -0.01 -9.38 9.17
N GLU A 41 1.26 -9.76 9.35
CA GLU A 41 1.90 -10.02 10.64
C GLU A 41 2.49 -8.76 11.30
N LEU A 42 2.42 -7.60 10.62
CA LEU A 42 2.88 -6.34 11.20
C LEU A 42 2.15 -6.02 12.51
N THR A 43 2.95 -5.72 13.52
CA THR A 43 2.51 -5.12 14.77
C THR A 43 2.85 -3.63 14.77
N PHE A 44 2.04 -2.86 15.49
CA PHE A 44 2.27 -1.44 15.73
C PHE A 44 2.80 -1.27 17.15
N SER A 45 3.72 -0.34 17.30
CA SER A 45 4.31 0.09 18.55
C SER A 45 3.38 1.11 19.20
N ASP A 46 3.47 1.23 20.51
CA ASP A 46 2.78 2.29 21.24
C ASP A 46 3.49 3.62 20.93
N VAL A 47 2.79 4.50 20.23
CA VAL A 47 3.29 5.82 19.84
C VAL A 47 2.72 6.84 20.80
N ASP A 48 3.58 7.61 21.46
CA ASP A 48 3.14 8.73 22.29
C ASP A 48 2.76 9.93 21.41
N PHE A 49 1.46 10.11 21.19
CA PHE A 49 0.90 11.24 20.45
C PHE A 49 1.00 12.57 21.21
N ASN A 50 1.22 12.55 22.53
CA ASN A 50 1.30 13.76 23.35
C ASN A 50 2.68 14.41 23.34
N ASN A 51 3.69 13.71 22.82
CA ASN A 51 5.08 14.12 22.92
C ASN A 51 5.74 14.15 21.54
N LEU A 52 5.23 15.01 20.66
CA LEU A 52 5.74 15.20 19.30
C LEU A 52 6.49 16.53 19.16
N LYS A 53 7.70 16.49 18.64
CA LYS A 53 8.51 17.66 18.27
C LYS A 53 7.96 18.29 17.00
N ASN A 54 7.81 19.60 16.99
CA ASN A 54 7.41 20.35 15.80
C ASN A 54 8.40 20.11 14.65
N GLY A 55 7.87 19.92 13.44
CA GLY A 55 8.68 19.65 12.25
C GLY A 55 7.91 18.88 11.19
N THR A 56 8.57 18.61 10.09
CA THR A 56 8.06 17.75 9.02
C THR A 56 8.86 16.46 9.03
N TYR A 57 8.18 15.33 9.12
CA TYR A 57 8.80 14.01 9.23
C TYR A 57 8.28 13.11 8.13
N VAL A 58 9.19 12.41 7.46
CA VAL A 58 8.86 11.41 6.46
C VAL A 58 9.09 10.03 7.06
N GLY A 59 8.00 9.28 7.17
CA GLY A 59 8.03 7.88 7.53
C GLY A 59 7.91 6.98 6.31
N GLU A 60 8.54 5.82 6.39
CA GLU A 60 8.58 4.86 5.30
C GLU A 60 8.27 3.44 5.78
N TYR A 61 7.51 2.72 4.96
CA TYR A 61 7.41 1.27 5.05
C TYR A 61 8.04 0.66 3.81
N LYS A 62 9.05 -0.19 4.02
CA LYS A 62 9.70 -0.97 2.96
C LYS A 62 9.44 -2.45 3.22
N GLY A 63 8.80 -3.11 2.26
CA GLY A 63 8.53 -4.54 2.38
C GLY A 63 9.83 -5.35 2.25
N THR A 64 10.09 -6.29 3.16
CA THR A 64 11.34 -7.07 3.13
C THR A 64 11.41 -8.03 1.95
N LYS A 65 10.25 -8.53 1.49
CA LYS A 65 10.17 -9.51 0.39
C LYS A 65 9.84 -8.90 -0.97
N SER A 66 9.28 -7.69 -0.99
CA SER A 66 8.93 -7.01 -2.23
C SER A 66 8.77 -5.50 -2.01
N HIS A 67 9.45 -4.73 -2.85
CA HIS A 67 9.36 -3.26 -2.87
C HIS A 67 8.12 -2.73 -3.60
N LEU A 68 7.31 -3.61 -4.18
CA LEU A 68 6.07 -3.24 -4.90
C LEU A 68 5.03 -2.57 -3.99
N ARG A 69 5.19 -2.68 -2.67
CA ARG A 69 4.29 -2.13 -1.66
C ARG A 69 4.98 -1.14 -0.72
N ASP A 70 6.11 -0.57 -1.16
CA ASP A 70 6.77 0.48 -0.41
C ASP A 70 5.86 1.71 -0.31
N VAL A 71 5.73 2.24 0.90
CA VAL A 71 4.90 3.40 1.22
C VAL A 71 5.76 4.48 1.86
N MET A 72 5.46 5.73 1.53
CA MET A 72 6.07 6.90 2.20
C MET A 72 4.97 7.87 2.57
N VAL A 73 4.96 8.28 3.84
CA VAL A 73 4.01 9.24 4.40
C VAL A 73 4.80 10.38 5.03
N GLU A 74 4.44 11.60 4.70
CA GLU A 74 4.93 12.82 5.32
C GLU A 74 3.89 13.31 6.32
N ILE A 75 4.32 13.63 7.53
CA ILE A 75 3.51 14.31 8.54
C ILE A 75 4.12 15.68 8.84
N THR A 76 3.26 16.66 9.14
CA THR A 76 3.67 17.95 9.69
C THR A 76 3.14 18.07 11.11
N VAL A 77 4.05 18.23 12.07
CA VAL A 77 3.73 18.41 13.50
C VAL A 77 3.93 19.87 13.87
N SER A 78 2.92 20.45 14.54
CA SER A 78 2.99 21.81 15.08
C SER A 78 2.16 21.94 16.34
N GLY A 79 2.75 22.52 17.38
CA GLY A 79 2.11 22.64 18.70
C GLY A 79 1.95 21.31 19.43
N GLY A 80 2.80 20.32 19.14
CA GLY A 80 2.70 18.97 19.71
C GLY A 80 1.69 18.06 19.02
N GLU A 81 0.98 18.53 18.00
CA GLU A 81 -0.05 17.77 17.28
C GLU A 81 0.29 17.63 15.80
N VAL A 82 -0.18 16.55 15.17
CA VAL A 82 -0.08 16.37 13.71
C VAL A 82 -1.13 17.24 13.01
N LYS A 83 -0.69 18.20 12.19
CA LYS A 83 -1.53 19.15 11.46
C LYS A 83 -1.82 18.76 10.02
N ASP A 84 -0.89 18.07 9.37
CA ASP A 84 -1.06 17.61 7.98
C ASP A 84 -0.46 16.22 7.80
N VAL A 85 -1.04 15.45 6.88
CA VAL A 85 -0.56 14.13 6.46
C VAL A 85 -0.65 14.02 4.94
N ARG A 86 0.46 13.65 4.30
CA ARG A 86 0.58 13.50 2.85
C ARG A 86 1.18 12.17 2.50
N ILE A 87 0.62 11.52 1.49
CA ILE A 87 1.12 10.24 0.99
C ILE A 87 2.02 10.53 -0.20
N LEU A 88 3.32 10.33 -0.02
CA LEU A 88 4.33 10.58 -1.05
C LEU A 88 4.49 9.39 -2.00
N LYS A 89 4.31 8.16 -1.49
CA LYS A 89 4.41 6.91 -2.25
C LYS A 89 3.45 5.89 -1.67
N GLY A 90 2.83 5.08 -2.54
CA GLY A 90 1.93 4.00 -2.13
C GLY A 90 0.59 4.08 -2.82
N ALA A 91 -0.48 4.24 -2.03
CA ALA A 91 -1.87 4.29 -2.49
C ALA A 91 -2.22 5.65 -3.11
N VAL A 92 -1.49 6.04 -4.15
CA VAL A 92 -1.72 7.27 -4.92
C VAL A 92 -1.93 6.94 -6.40
N ASP A 93 -2.75 7.74 -7.08
CA ASP A 93 -2.98 7.60 -8.52
C ASP A 93 -1.76 8.11 -9.32
N GLY A 94 -1.83 8.02 -10.66
CA GLY A 94 -0.76 8.52 -11.54
C GLY A 94 -0.49 10.03 -11.45
N ASN A 95 -1.36 10.79 -10.77
CA ASN A 95 -1.22 12.22 -10.49
C ASN A 95 -0.79 12.50 -9.03
N GLY A 96 -0.46 11.46 -8.26
CA GLY A 96 -0.07 11.59 -6.85
C GLY A 96 -1.23 11.82 -5.87
N LYS A 97 -2.49 11.60 -6.29
CA LYS A 97 -3.66 11.79 -5.42
C LYS A 97 -3.99 10.52 -4.65
N PRO A 98 -4.37 10.59 -3.36
CA PRO A 98 -4.81 9.43 -2.59
C PRO A 98 -5.91 8.66 -3.31
N VAL A 99 -5.76 7.34 -3.43
CA VAL A 99 -6.77 6.50 -4.06
C VAL A 99 -7.91 6.18 -3.10
N LYS A 100 -9.12 6.09 -3.64
CA LYS A 100 -10.31 5.66 -2.90
C LYS A 100 -10.33 4.14 -2.81
N MET A 101 -10.37 3.60 -1.59
CA MET A 101 -10.47 2.17 -1.32
C MET A 101 -11.84 1.87 -0.70
N LYS A 102 -12.69 1.13 -1.43
CA LYS A 102 -13.99 0.62 -0.94
C LYS A 102 -14.89 1.66 -0.27
N GLY A 103 -14.81 2.92 -0.68
CA GLY A 103 -15.65 3.99 -0.15
C GLY A 103 -14.92 5.06 0.64
N GLN A 104 -13.69 4.80 1.08
CA GLN A 104 -12.89 5.68 1.94
C GLN A 104 -11.55 6.02 1.29
N TYR A 105 -11.09 7.27 1.39
CA TYR A 105 -9.76 7.62 0.92
C TYR A 105 -8.70 7.24 1.96
N ILE A 106 -7.52 6.84 1.48
CA ILE A 106 -6.44 6.40 2.37
C ILE A 106 -5.92 7.54 3.27
N ASP A 107 -5.95 8.79 2.81
CA ASP A 107 -5.55 9.94 3.63
C ASP A 107 -6.59 10.27 4.71
N GLU A 108 -7.88 10.16 4.39
CA GLU A 108 -8.97 10.25 5.39
C GLU A 108 -8.82 9.18 6.47
N PHE A 109 -8.46 7.96 6.09
CA PHE A 109 -8.19 6.88 7.03
C PHE A 109 -7.01 7.20 7.96
N LEU A 110 -5.90 7.70 7.43
CA LEU A 110 -4.75 8.12 8.27
C LEU A 110 -5.10 9.29 9.19
N LYS A 111 -5.89 10.26 8.72
CA LYS A 111 -6.38 11.37 9.53
C LYS A 111 -7.23 10.88 10.70
N ASN A 112 -8.06 9.85 10.50
CA ASN A 112 -8.85 9.26 11.58
C ASN A 112 -7.97 8.58 12.64
N ALA A 113 -6.91 7.88 12.23
CA ALA A 113 -5.93 7.29 13.16
C ALA A 113 -5.24 8.37 14.01
N ILE A 114 -4.81 9.46 13.36
CA ILE A 114 -4.22 10.62 14.03
C ILE A 114 -5.20 11.27 15.02
N GLN A 115 -6.45 11.51 14.60
CA GLN A 115 -7.47 12.12 15.47
C GLN A 115 -7.87 11.22 16.65
N SER A 116 -7.79 9.91 16.47
CA SER A 116 -8.06 8.94 17.53
C SER A 116 -6.84 8.70 18.42
N GLU A 117 -5.69 9.33 18.10
CA GLU A 117 -4.42 9.17 18.81
C GLU A 117 -4.03 7.69 18.98
N THR A 118 -4.36 6.87 17.98
CA THR A 118 -4.07 5.44 18.00
C THR A 118 -3.83 4.91 16.59
N LEU A 119 -2.88 3.98 16.49
CA LEU A 119 -2.63 3.21 15.27
C LEU A 119 -3.42 1.89 15.24
N ASP A 120 -4.09 1.54 16.34
CA ASP A 120 -4.99 0.39 16.45
C ASP A 120 -6.39 0.75 15.94
N VAL A 121 -6.47 1.03 14.64
CA VAL A 121 -7.72 1.37 13.95
C VAL A 121 -8.15 0.26 13.00
N ASP A 122 -9.47 0.11 12.84
CA ASP A 122 -10.04 -0.84 11.89
C ASP A 122 -9.62 -0.53 10.44
N VAL A 123 -8.94 -1.48 9.83
CA VAL A 123 -8.47 -1.37 8.44
C VAL A 123 -9.64 -1.30 7.45
N ILE A 124 -9.42 -0.61 6.32
CA ILE A 124 -10.41 -0.53 5.24
C ILE A 124 -10.67 -1.94 4.69
N SER A 125 -11.93 -2.39 4.73
CA SER A 125 -12.34 -3.70 4.25
C SER A 125 -11.91 -3.94 2.79
N GLY A 126 -11.27 -5.07 2.50
CA GLY A 126 -10.72 -5.40 1.18
C GLY A 126 -9.41 -4.67 0.83
N ALA A 127 -8.91 -3.81 1.71
CA ALA A 127 -7.68 -3.03 1.56
C ALA A 127 -6.75 -3.18 2.78
N THR A 128 -6.83 -4.30 3.50
CA THR A 128 -6.04 -4.59 4.71
C THR A 128 -4.54 -4.39 4.52
N VAL A 129 -3.97 -4.96 3.45
CA VAL A 129 -2.53 -4.86 3.16
C VAL A 129 -2.13 -3.40 2.96
N THR A 130 -2.91 -2.65 2.20
CA THR A 130 -2.61 -1.25 1.93
C THR A 130 -2.79 -0.38 3.17
N SER A 131 -3.84 -0.63 3.95
CA SER A 131 -4.11 0.11 5.19
C SER A 131 -2.97 -0.07 6.18
N LYS A 132 -2.55 -1.33 6.42
CA LYS A 132 -1.45 -1.64 7.32
C LYS A 132 -0.11 -1.06 6.88
N SER A 133 0.22 -1.11 5.59
CA SER A 133 1.48 -0.53 5.09
C SER A 133 1.53 0.99 5.25
N HIS A 134 0.40 1.69 5.10
CA HIS A 134 0.32 3.13 5.35
C HIS A 134 0.35 3.49 6.83
N LEU A 135 -0.31 2.71 7.69
CA LEU A 135 -0.19 2.87 9.14
C LEU A 135 1.25 2.66 9.62
N LYS A 136 1.98 1.70 9.03
CA LYS A 136 3.38 1.45 9.38
C LYS A 136 4.29 2.59 8.96
N ALA A 137 4.05 3.18 7.78
CA ALA A 137 4.76 4.39 7.37
C ALA A 137 4.41 5.59 8.25
N LEU A 138 3.15 5.72 8.69
CA LEU A 138 2.73 6.77 9.62
C LEU A 138 3.39 6.59 11.00
N GLU A 139 3.42 5.37 11.53
CA GLU A 139 4.12 5.03 12.78
C GLU A 139 5.58 5.46 12.73
N ASP A 140 6.32 5.09 11.68
CA ASP A 140 7.72 5.49 11.50
C ASP A 140 7.88 7.02 11.46
N ALA A 141 6.94 7.74 10.84
CA ALA A 141 6.94 9.20 10.83
C ALA A 141 6.73 9.78 12.25
N LEU A 142 5.79 9.21 13.01
CA LEU A 142 5.48 9.64 14.38
C LEU A 142 6.63 9.32 15.34
N MET A 143 7.25 8.15 15.22
CA MET A 143 8.42 7.78 16.01
C MET A 143 9.60 8.74 15.78
N LYS A 144 9.82 9.19 14.53
CA LYS A 144 10.83 10.21 14.21
C LYS A 144 10.50 11.59 14.79
N ALA A 145 9.22 11.86 15.00
CA ALA A 145 8.75 13.09 15.62
C ALA A 145 8.87 13.07 17.15
N GLN A 146 9.06 11.91 17.78
CA GLN A 146 9.25 11.83 19.22
C GLN A 146 10.64 12.31 19.67
N PRO A 147 10.80 12.73 20.94
CA PRO A 147 12.03 13.33 21.42
C PRO A 147 13.23 12.42 21.61
#